data_AF-A0A2J8SCR3-F1
#
_entry.id   AF-A0A2J8SCR3-F1
#
_cell.length_a   1.000
_cell.length_b   1.000
_cell.length_c   1.000
_cell.angle_alpha   90.00
_cell.angle_beta   90.00
_cell.angle_gamma   90.00
#
_symmetry.space_group_name_H-M   'P 1'
#
loop_
_entity.id
_entity.type
_entity.pdbx_description
1 polymer ?
#
loop_
_entity_poly.entity_id
_entity_poly.type
_entity_poly.pdbx_seq_one_letter_code
_entity_poly.pdbx_strand_id
1 'polypeptide(L)' 'RNISALKRDLDARAKNECYRATFRLPRDERLDGHTSCTLWTPFNKLHIPGQMFISNNYICFATR' A
#
# COMPACT_ATOMS: atom_id res chain seq x y z
N ARG A 1 -11.06 12.04 -19.50
CA ARG A 1 -11.03 10.61 -19.92
C ARG A 1 -11.95 9.84 -18.97
N ASN A 2 -13.14 9.42 -19.42
CA ASN A 2 -14.08 8.64 -18.60
C ASN A 2 -13.51 7.23 -18.42
N ILE A 3 -12.88 6.97 -17.28
CA ILE A 3 -12.44 5.62 -16.91
C ILE A 3 -13.71 4.84 -16.57
N SER A 4 -13.98 3.77 -17.32
CA SER A 4 -15.15 2.92 -17.09
C SER A 4 -15.14 2.37 -15.66
N ALA A 5 -16.33 2.21 -15.07
CA ALA A 5 -16.48 1.63 -13.73
C ALA A 5 -15.77 0.28 -13.61
N LEU A 6 -15.80 -0.53 -14.68
CA LEU A 6 -15.09 -1.80 -14.78
C LEU A 6 -13.57 -1.62 -14.67
N LYS A 7 -12.98 -0.63 -15.35
CA LYS A 7 -11.54 -0.38 -15.26
C LYS A 7 -11.13 0.04 -13.84
N ARG A 8 -11.95 0.85 -13.17
CA ARG A 8 -11.68 1.24 -11.77
C ARG A 8 -11.71 0.04 -10.82
N ASP A 9 -12.67 -0.88 -11.01
CA ASP A 9 -12.77 -2.08 -10.19
C ASP A 9 -11.59 -3.03 -10.41
N LEU A 10 -11.18 -3.24 -11.67
CA LEU A 10 -10.00 -4.05 -12.00
C LEU A 10 -8.71 -3.45 -11.43
N ASP A 11 -8.51 -2.13 -11.58
CA ASP A 11 -7.34 -1.43 -11.04
C ASP A 11 -7.30 -1.52 -9.49
N ALA A 12 -8.46 -1.49 -8.82
CA ALA A 12 -8.55 -1.67 -7.37
C ALA A 12 -8.21 -3.11 -6.93
N ARG A 13 -8.71 -4.12 -7.67
CA ARG A 13 -8.39 -5.54 -7.40
C ARG A 13 -6.90 -5.83 -7.57
N ALA A 14 -6.31 -5.36 -8.67
CA ALA A 14 -4.88 -5.54 -8.93
C ALA A 14 -4.01 -4.90 -7.83
N LYS A 15 -4.39 -3.73 -7.34
CA LYS A 15 -3.71 -3.07 -6.21
C LYS A 15 -3.81 -3.88 -4.92
N ASN A 16 -4.99 -4.40 -4.60
CA ASN A 16 -5.18 -5.23 -3.41
C ASN A 16 -4.37 -6.54 -3.48
N GLU A 17 -4.35 -7.19 -4.64
CA GLU A 17 -3.56 -8.41 -4.83
C GLU A 17 -2.07 -8.14 -4.73
N CYS A 18 -1.57 -7.07 -5.36
CA CYS A 18 -0.19 -6.65 -5.25
C CYS A 18 0.19 -6.33 -3.79
N TYR A 19 -0.61 -5.52 -3.10
CA TYR A 19 -0.42 -5.17 -1.69
C TYR A 19 -0.33 -6.43 -0.81
N ARG A 20 -1.29 -7.35 -0.95
CA ARG A 20 -1.31 -8.60 -0.19
C ARG A 20 -0.11 -9.49 -0.51
N ALA A 21 0.31 -9.57 -1.77
CA ALA A 21 1.48 -10.35 -2.16
C ALA A 21 2.78 -9.74 -1.59
N THR A 22 2.93 -8.41 -1.66
CA THR A 22 4.12 -7.70 -1.18
C THR A 22 4.30 -7.84 0.33
N PHE A 23 3.23 -7.68 1.10
CA PHE A 23 3.28 -7.73 2.56
C PHE A 23 2.86 -9.09 3.16
N ARG A 24 2.60 -10.09 2.31
CA ARG A 24 2.14 -11.44 2.67
C ARG A 24 0.92 -11.43 3.60
N LEU A 25 -0.05 -10.59 3.26
CA LEU A 25 -1.24 -10.36 4.08
C LEU A 25 -2.35 -11.40 3.81
N PRO A 26 -3.26 -11.58 4.78
CA PRO A 26 -4.46 -12.41 4.61
C PRO A 26 -5.32 -12.04 3.39
N ARG A 27 -6.20 -12.96 2.97
CA ARG A 27 -7.00 -12.78 1.74
C ARG A 27 -8.12 -11.76 1.86
N ASP A 28 -8.62 -11.55 3.07
CA ASP A 28 -9.65 -10.58 3.39
C ASP A 28 -9.12 -9.14 3.43
N GLU A 29 -7.80 -8.95 3.43
CA GLU A 29 -7.24 -7.61 3.49
C GLU A 29 -7.47 -6.79 2.23
N ARG A 30 -7.86 -5.54 2.46
CA ARG A 30 -8.21 -4.59 1.41
C ARG A 30 -7.47 -3.29 1.62
N LEU A 31 -6.74 -2.87 0.60
CA LEU A 31 -6.02 -1.60 0.62
C LEU A 31 -7.04 -0.45 0.57
N ASP A 32 -7.08 0.35 1.62
CA ASP A 32 -7.91 1.56 1.69
C ASP A 32 -7.20 2.74 1.01
N GLY A 33 -5.87 2.78 1.10
CA GLY A 33 -5.07 3.80 0.44
C GLY A 33 -3.58 3.59 0.61
N HIS A 34 -2.81 4.34 -0.17
CA HIS A 34 -1.38 4.47 0.01
C HIS A 34 -0.97 5.94 -0.09
N THR A 35 0.09 6.30 0.64
CA THR A 35 0.64 7.66 0.63
C THR A 35 2.16 7.61 0.70
N SER A 36 2.79 8.64 0.14
CA SER A 36 4.24 8.82 0.26
C SER A 36 4.57 9.33 1.65
N CYS A 37 5.53 8.70 2.33
CA CYS A 37 5.99 9.15 3.64
C CYS A 37 7.47 8.84 3.85
N THR A 38 8.04 9.40 4.91
CA THR A 38 9.38 9.02 5.37
C THR A 38 9.26 8.31 6.72
N LEU A 39 10.00 7.22 6.89
CA LEU A 39 10.12 6.52 8.16
C LEU A 39 11.41 6.99 8.84
N TRP A 40 11.29 7.56 10.04
CA TRP A 40 12.46 7.86 10.85
C TRP A 40 12.98 6.58 11.48
N THR A 41 14.22 6.20 11.16
CA THR A 41 14.85 5.00 11.70
C THR A 41 15.83 5.39 12.83
N PRO A 42 15.59 4.94 14.08
CA PRO A 42 16.41 5.35 15.22
C PRO A 42 17.88 4.90 15.11
N PHE A 43 18.13 3.73 14.50
CA PHE A 43 19.45 3.12 14.42
C PHE A 43 20.46 3.93 13.60
N ASN A 44 20.01 4.45 12.46
CA ASN A 44 20.85 5.27 11.56
C ASN A 44 20.59 6.78 11.73
N LYS A 45 19.59 7.18 12.55
CA LYS A 45 19.15 8.57 12.77
C LYS A 45 18.80 9.30 11.47
N LEU A 46 18.21 8.59 10.52
CA LEU A 46 17.85 9.12 9.20
C LEU A 46 16.37 8.94 8.89
N HIS A 47 15.87 9.79 7.99
CA HIS A 47 14.55 9.64 7.38
C HIS A 47 14.69 8.81 6.09
N ILE A 48 14.07 7.64 6.07
CA ILE A 48 14.05 6.77 4.89
C ILE A 48 12.76 7.05 4.11
N PRO A 49 12.84 7.51 2.85
CA PRO A 49 11.65 7.70 2.02
C PRO A 49 11.05 6.36 1.60
N GLY A 50 9.72 6.30 1.61
CA GLY A 50 8.98 5.11 1.20
C GLY A 50 7.51 5.40 0.95
N GLN A 51 6.75 4.32 0.88
CA GLN A 51 5.30 4.34 0.75
C GLN A 51 4.69 3.68 1.98
N MET A 52 3.70 4.35 2.57
CA MET A 52 2.83 3.76 3.57
C MET A 52 1.54 3.30 2.90
N PHE A 53 1.13 2.09 3.26
CA PHE A 53 -0.08 1.43 2.79
C PHE A 53 -0.96 1.20 4.01
N ILE A 54 -2.22 1.61 3.93
CA ILE A 54 -3.20 1.48 5.01
C ILE A 54 -4.30 0.54 4.54
N SER A 55 -4.57 -0.47 5.35
CA SER A 55 -5.70 -1.36 5.26
C SER A 55 -6.48 -1.37 6.57
N ASN A 56 -7.56 -2.14 6.60
CA ASN A 56 -8.47 -2.17 7.74
C ASN A 56 -7.79 -2.69 9.03
N ASN A 57 -6.92 -3.70 8.93
CA ASN A 57 -6.23 -4.27 10.10
C ASN A 57 -4.70 -4.07 10.07
N TYR A 58 -4.12 -3.54 8.99
CA TYR A 58 -2.68 -3.41 8.85
C TYR A 58 -2.26 -2.03 8.34
N ILE A 59 -1.13 -1.57 8.86
CA ILE A 59 -0.37 -0.46 8.30
C ILE A 59 0.98 -1.05 7.87
N CYS A 60 1.32 -0.89 6.61
CA CYS A 60 2.56 -1.41 6.06
C CYS A 60 3.41 -0.28 5.48
N PHE A 61 4.73 -0.41 5.58
CA PHE A 61 5.68 0.53 4.99
C PHE A 61 6.64 -0.23 4.10
N ALA A 62 6.84 0.26 2.88
CA ALA A 62 7.87 -0.24 1.97
C ALA A 62 8.80 0.90 1.56
N THR A 63 10.10 0.69 1.76
CA THR A 63 11.14 1.49 1.14
C THR A 63 11.20 1.15 -0.34
N ARG A 64 11.47 2.14 -1.19
CA ARG A 64 11.67 1.90 -2.63
C ARG A 64 12.99 1.17 -2.89
#